data_AF-A0A1I6X269-F1
#
_entry.id   AF-A0A1I6X269-F1
#
_cell.length_a   1.000
_cell.length_b   1.000
_cell.length_c   1.000
_cell.angle_alpha   90.00
_cell.angle_beta   90.00
_cell.angle_gamma   90.00
#
_symmetry.space_group_name_H-M   'P 1'
#
loop_
_entity.id
_entity.type
_entity.pdbx_description
1 polymer ?
#
loop_
_entity_poly.entity_id
_entity_poly.type
_entity_poly.pdbx_seq_one_letter_code
_entity_poly.pdbx_strand_id
1 'polypeptide(L)'
;MRVRRRSPRAIPALLTTLALLCLSPPVVVAQERVAAPECSLLHVTSTFGAATTLRRVTLPGMTTEALPPPPGPVEALGYSAAQGKAYGLSSTGTFPFRDTRVITVDRQGTTHDLGPLRDLAPRVPPPWTGEIRAGAVDGHEWHLVTRHRLYTVDIDPDSATYLSVTHVTWLAPWLVPLPIGDLAITSDGTLLTVTTNYQHEAVLLELAADNGTVVSTEPVALPPAPYGAIVITDDGGRYVVADNVAGHSRFYRLGADPAETVELARSKPLHHNDAAGCLPTAPQPTPPTPPPSVTPPRPPSTPPETTTTPSPPTGTPPGVTTPQPPTNTPSRSSTPRPSPSSRPPSTSVPQSRPPNATALPVPTQRRPVRSLDTETKRQWVLATLLLIIGSGVVLRRLR
;
A
#
# COMPACT_ATOMS: atom_id res chain seq x y z
N MET A 1 -61.03 78.61 20.90
CA MET A 1 -59.67 78.67 20.33
C MET A 1 -59.68 78.05 18.94
N ARG A 2 -59.23 78.81 17.93
CA ARG A 2 -59.13 78.41 16.51
C ARG A 2 -57.90 77.53 16.28
N VAL A 3 -57.82 76.99 15.06
CA VAL A 3 -56.64 76.43 14.32
C VAL A 3 -56.70 74.91 14.24
N ARG A 4 -56.56 74.23 13.10
CA ARG A 4 -56.68 74.54 11.65
C ARG A 4 -56.77 73.17 10.97
N ARG A 5 -57.64 73.02 9.97
CA ARG A 5 -57.49 71.99 8.94
C ARG A 5 -56.23 72.24 8.12
N ARG A 6 -55.44 71.21 7.82
CA ARG A 6 -54.66 71.09 6.58
C ARG A 6 -54.63 69.65 6.10
N SER A 7 -55.19 69.47 4.90
CA SER A 7 -55.10 68.30 4.04
C SER A 7 -53.67 68.11 3.47
N PRO A 8 -53.40 66.99 2.80
CA PRO A 8 -52.06 66.43 2.60
C PRO A 8 -51.31 67.09 1.44
N ARG A 9 -49.97 67.06 1.50
CA ARG A 9 -49.12 67.24 0.32
C ARG A 9 -48.32 65.96 0.09
N ALA A 10 -48.46 65.46 -1.12
CA ALA A 10 -47.72 64.36 -1.69
C ALA A 10 -46.21 64.65 -1.71
N ILE A 11 -45.41 63.65 -1.39
CA ILE A 11 -44.06 63.47 -1.94
C ILE A 11 -43.95 61.98 -2.30
N PRO A 12 -44.20 61.59 -3.56
CA PRO A 12 -43.67 60.34 -4.10
C PRO A 12 -42.20 60.56 -4.49
N ALA A 13 -41.50 59.47 -4.80
CA ALA A 13 -40.12 59.45 -5.32
C ALA A 13 -39.00 59.44 -4.26
N LEU A 14 -38.92 58.35 -3.49
CA LEU A 14 -37.62 57.86 -2.99
C LEU A 14 -37.69 56.35 -2.68
N LEU A 15 -38.20 55.55 -3.60
CA LEU A 15 -38.27 54.08 -3.46
C LEU A 15 -37.87 53.32 -4.74
N THR A 16 -37.31 54.00 -5.75
CA THR A 16 -36.96 53.41 -7.05
C THR A 16 -35.46 53.20 -7.28
N THR A 17 -34.58 53.53 -6.32
CA THR A 17 -33.13 53.28 -6.45
C THR A 17 -32.62 52.10 -5.62
N LEU A 18 -33.39 51.56 -4.67
CA LEU A 18 -32.97 50.38 -3.90
C LEU A 18 -33.42 49.04 -4.51
N ALA A 19 -34.35 49.06 -5.47
CA ALA A 19 -34.90 47.85 -6.07
C ALA A 19 -34.09 47.28 -7.26
N LEU A 20 -33.07 48.01 -7.76
CA LEU A 20 -32.22 47.55 -8.88
C LEU A 20 -30.90 46.87 -8.46
N LEU A 21 -30.57 46.83 -7.17
CA LEU A 21 -29.36 46.15 -6.66
C LEU A 21 -29.61 44.69 -6.24
N CYS A 22 -30.86 44.19 -6.30
CA CYS A 22 -31.21 42.82 -5.94
C CYS A 22 -31.43 41.89 -7.15
N LEU A 23 -31.09 42.33 -8.37
CA LEU A 23 -31.30 41.58 -9.62
C LEU A 23 -30.01 41.12 -10.31
N SER A 24 -28.84 41.31 -9.70
CA SER A 24 -27.64 40.60 -10.15
C SER A 24 -27.76 39.13 -9.75
N PRO A 25 -27.82 38.18 -10.71
CA PRO A 25 -27.67 36.77 -10.37
C PRO A 25 -26.34 36.60 -9.63
N PRO A 26 -26.24 35.71 -8.63
CA PRO A 26 -24.95 35.40 -8.06
C PRO A 26 -24.06 34.96 -9.23
N VAL A 27 -22.99 35.71 -9.47
CA VAL A 27 -21.89 35.21 -10.29
C VAL A 27 -21.37 34.02 -9.50
N VAL A 28 -21.85 32.83 -9.87
CA VAL A 28 -21.24 31.58 -9.47
C VAL A 28 -19.89 31.61 -10.16
N VAL A 29 -18.89 32.18 -9.48
CA VAL A 29 -17.51 31.88 -9.79
C VAL A 29 -17.45 30.37 -9.66
N ALA A 30 -17.30 29.68 -10.78
CA ALA A 30 -16.94 28.27 -10.78
C ALA A 30 -15.64 28.21 -10.00
N GLN A 31 -15.74 27.88 -8.72
CA GLN A 31 -14.60 27.55 -7.90
C GLN A 31 -14.09 26.28 -8.55
N GLU A 32 -13.03 26.41 -9.34
CA GLU A 32 -12.29 25.30 -9.87
C GLU A 32 -11.94 24.46 -8.66
N ARG A 33 -12.66 23.35 -8.46
CA ARG A 33 -12.33 22.39 -7.41
C ARG A 33 -10.93 21.96 -7.79
N VAL A 34 -9.94 22.46 -7.06
CA VAL A 34 -8.61 21.87 -7.04
C VAL A 34 -8.86 20.39 -6.83
N ALA A 35 -8.52 19.58 -7.83
CA ALA A 35 -8.68 18.14 -7.74
C ALA A 35 -7.96 17.70 -6.46
N ALA A 36 -8.65 16.96 -5.59
CA ALA A 36 -8.00 16.40 -4.41
C ALA A 36 -6.78 15.60 -4.88
N PRO A 37 -5.65 15.65 -4.15
CA PRO A 37 -4.45 14.92 -4.56
C PRO A 37 -4.82 13.46 -4.80
N GLU A 38 -4.57 12.99 -6.02
CA GLU A 38 -4.90 11.64 -6.43
C GLU A 38 -3.87 10.67 -5.85
N CYS A 39 -4.28 9.80 -4.93
CA CYS A 39 -3.44 8.73 -4.44
C CYS A 39 -3.75 7.44 -5.20
N SER A 40 -2.73 6.86 -5.84
CA SER A 40 -2.83 5.50 -6.40
C SER A 40 -2.25 4.50 -5.42
N LEU A 41 -2.99 3.45 -5.10
CA LEU A 41 -2.50 2.33 -4.28
C LEU A 41 -2.44 1.03 -5.10
N LEU A 42 -1.51 0.15 -4.75
CA LEU A 42 -1.50 -1.24 -5.19
C LEU A 42 -2.29 -2.06 -4.18
N HIS A 43 -3.31 -2.78 -4.62
CA HIS A 43 -4.17 -3.59 -3.77
C HIS A 43 -4.09 -5.05 -4.21
N VAL A 44 -3.55 -5.89 -3.35
CA VAL A 44 -3.55 -7.34 -3.53
C VAL A 44 -4.77 -7.92 -2.84
N THR A 45 -5.49 -8.81 -3.53
CA THR A 45 -6.63 -9.51 -2.93
C THR A 45 -6.72 -10.96 -3.34
N SER A 46 -7.24 -11.79 -2.46
CA SER A 46 -7.68 -13.15 -2.77
C SER A 46 -9.06 -13.40 -2.14
N THR A 47 -9.86 -14.20 -2.83
CA THR A 47 -11.08 -14.79 -2.26
C THR A 47 -10.80 -16.24 -1.91
N PHE A 48 -11.60 -16.83 -1.03
CA PHE A 48 -11.37 -18.21 -0.58
C PHE A 48 -11.29 -19.19 -1.77
N GLY A 49 -10.16 -19.90 -1.88
CA GLY A 49 -9.91 -20.87 -2.96
C GLY A 49 -9.59 -20.27 -4.33
N ALA A 50 -9.46 -18.94 -4.45
CA ALA A 50 -9.12 -18.26 -5.70
C ALA A 50 -7.65 -17.81 -5.73
N ALA A 51 -7.14 -17.61 -6.94
CA ALA A 51 -5.82 -17.03 -7.14
C ALA A 51 -5.76 -15.56 -6.64
N THR A 52 -4.56 -15.14 -6.25
CA THR A 52 -4.25 -13.76 -5.91
C THR A 52 -4.40 -12.86 -7.12
N THR A 53 -5.01 -11.70 -6.90
CA THR A 53 -5.17 -10.64 -7.91
C THR A 53 -4.48 -9.38 -7.44
N LEU A 54 -4.02 -8.58 -8.41
CA LEU A 54 -3.43 -7.27 -8.18
C LEU A 54 -4.22 -6.23 -8.97
N ARG A 55 -4.50 -5.10 -8.34
CA ARG A 55 -5.14 -3.96 -8.99
C ARG A 55 -4.53 -2.67 -8.48
N ARG A 56 -4.56 -1.65 -9.34
CA ARG A 56 -4.35 -0.26 -8.94
C ARG A 56 -5.70 0.36 -8.60
N VAL A 57 -5.78 1.07 -7.47
CA VAL A 57 -6.97 1.82 -7.07
C VAL A 57 -6.59 3.30 -6.94
N THR A 58 -7.33 4.18 -7.60
CA THR A 58 -7.14 5.63 -7.50
C THR A 58 -8.15 6.23 -6.54
N LEU A 59 -7.67 6.83 -5.47
CA LEU A 59 -8.43 7.51 -4.44
C LEU A 59 -8.53 9.03 -4.72
N PRO A 60 -9.61 9.70 -4.26
CA PRO A 60 -10.78 9.14 -3.56
C PRO A 60 -11.83 8.53 -4.51
N GLY A 61 -11.64 8.64 -5.83
CA GLY A 61 -12.64 8.25 -6.83
C GLY A 61 -12.93 6.75 -6.93
N MET A 62 -12.13 5.90 -6.30
CA MET A 62 -12.23 4.44 -6.32
C MET A 62 -12.16 3.82 -7.72
N THR A 63 -11.50 4.49 -8.67
CA THR A 63 -11.26 3.93 -10.00
C THR A 63 -10.30 2.75 -9.88
N THR A 64 -10.68 1.58 -10.40
CA THR A 64 -9.86 0.37 -10.33
C THR A 64 -9.36 -0.05 -11.70
N GLU A 65 -8.07 -0.36 -11.78
CA GLU A 65 -7.43 -0.93 -12.97
C GLU A 65 -6.79 -2.28 -12.60
N ALA A 66 -7.13 -3.32 -13.34
CA ALA A 66 -6.51 -4.64 -13.16
C ALA A 66 -5.05 -4.60 -13.65
N LEU A 67 -4.14 -5.13 -12.85
CA LEU A 67 -2.73 -5.26 -13.20
C LEU A 67 -2.38 -6.75 -13.41
N PRO A 68 -1.23 -7.08 -14.02
CA PRO A 68 -0.74 -8.45 -14.05
C PRO A 68 -0.73 -9.05 -12.64
N PRO A 69 -1.30 -10.24 -12.43
CA PRO A 69 -1.29 -10.85 -11.12
C PRO A 69 0.13 -11.30 -10.73
N PRO A 70 0.48 -11.26 -9.44
CA PRO A 70 1.74 -11.81 -8.96
C PRO A 70 1.78 -13.33 -9.18
N PRO A 71 2.98 -13.94 -9.23
CA PRO A 71 3.15 -15.38 -9.46
C PRO A 71 2.61 -16.26 -8.32
N GLY A 72 2.25 -15.67 -7.18
CA GLY A 72 1.69 -16.36 -6.02
C GLY A 72 1.06 -15.38 -5.03
N PRO A 73 0.74 -15.86 -3.80
CA PRO A 73 0.28 -15.00 -2.71
C PRO A 73 1.27 -13.88 -2.41
N VAL A 74 0.77 -12.70 -2.08
CA VAL A 74 1.59 -11.56 -1.67
C VAL A 74 0.97 -10.98 -0.41
N GLU A 75 1.80 -10.79 0.61
CA GLU A 75 1.44 -10.20 1.91
C GLU A 75 2.51 -9.18 2.32
N ALA A 76 2.21 -8.41 3.37
CA ALA A 76 3.07 -7.42 3.98
C ALA A 76 3.53 -6.30 3.04
N LEU A 77 2.64 -5.81 2.16
CA LEU A 77 2.97 -4.79 1.18
C LEU A 77 3.37 -3.47 1.83
N GLY A 78 4.51 -2.90 1.42
CA GLY A 78 4.91 -1.55 1.83
C GLY A 78 5.57 -0.79 0.68
N TYR A 79 5.15 0.45 0.43
CA TYR A 79 5.67 1.26 -0.68
C TYR A 79 6.91 2.06 -0.30
N SER A 80 8.02 1.86 -1.01
CA SER A 80 9.21 2.72 -0.89
C SER A 80 9.17 3.83 -1.94
N ALA A 81 8.86 5.05 -1.52
CA ALA A 81 8.82 6.21 -2.41
C ALA A 81 10.19 6.50 -3.05
N ALA A 82 11.27 6.37 -2.26
CA ALA A 82 12.65 6.57 -2.74
C ALA A 82 13.05 5.59 -3.85
N GLN A 83 12.47 4.39 -3.85
CA GLN A 83 12.81 3.33 -4.82
C GLN A 83 11.72 3.09 -5.87
N GLY A 84 10.58 3.77 -5.79
CA GLY A 84 9.51 3.69 -6.78
C GLY A 84 8.80 2.34 -6.85
N LYS A 85 8.85 1.52 -5.80
CA LYS A 85 8.33 0.14 -5.79
C LYS A 85 7.78 -0.27 -4.42
N ALA A 86 6.78 -1.14 -4.43
CA ALA A 86 6.32 -1.80 -3.22
C ALA A 86 7.15 -3.06 -2.95
N TYR A 87 7.52 -3.28 -1.70
CA TYR A 87 8.07 -4.53 -1.20
C TYR A 87 6.93 -5.40 -0.68
N GLY A 88 7.05 -6.72 -0.85
CA GLY A 88 6.08 -7.69 -0.36
C GLY A 88 6.73 -9.05 -0.15
N LEU A 89 6.02 -9.95 0.51
CA LEU A 89 6.45 -11.33 0.71
C LEU A 89 5.61 -12.28 -0.12
N SER A 90 6.24 -13.18 -0.88
CA SER A 90 5.53 -14.29 -1.49
C SER A 90 5.03 -15.21 -0.38
N SER A 91 3.74 -15.26 -0.09
CA SER A 91 3.27 -15.80 1.18
C SER A 91 3.44 -17.32 1.32
N THR A 92 4.35 -17.70 2.22
CA THR A 92 4.53 -19.02 2.87
C THR A 92 5.23 -18.89 4.24
N GLY A 93 5.45 -17.65 4.69
CA GLY A 93 6.51 -17.34 5.64
C GLY A 93 6.21 -17.58 7.09
N THR A 94 6.29 -18.83 7.53
CA THR A 94 6.46 -19.14 8.95
C THR A 94 7.90 -18.86 9.37
N PHE A 95 8.12 -18.14 10.48
CA PHE A 95 9.45 -17.97 11.07
C PHE A 95 10.20 -19.32 11.16
N PRO A 96 11.47 -19.44 10.72
CA PRO A 96 12.42 -18.36 10.41
C PRO A 96 12.47 -17.98 8.92
N PHE A 97 11.31 -17.80 8.27
CA PHE A 97 11.19 -17.28 6.91
C PHE A 97 11.85 -18.15 5.82
N ARG A 98 12.00 -19.47 6.07
CA ARG A 98 12.81 -20.38 5.24
C ARG A 98 12.34 -20.46 3.79
N ASP A 99 11.04 -20.30 3.56
CA ASP A 99 10.41 -20.38 2.25
C ASP A 99 9.86 -19.01 1.79
N THR A 100 10.06 -17.96 2.58
CA THR A 100 9.59 -16.62 2.26
C THR A 100 10.52 -15.97 1.25
N ARG A 101 9.97 -15.53 0.12
CA ARG A 101 10.69 -14.71 -0.85
C ARG A 101 10.29 -13.25 -0.67
N VAL A 102 11.26 -12.36 -0.69
CA VAL A 102 10.99 -10.93 -0.86
C VAL A 102 10.75 -10.69 -2.34
N ILE A 103 9.65 -10.04 -2.65
CA ILE A 103 9.33 -9.58 -3.99
C ILE A 103 9.20 -8.06 -3.98
N THR A 104 9.35 -7.46 -5.15
CA THR A 104 8.91 -6.08 -5.40
C THR A 104 7.82 -6.04 -6.45
N VAL A 105 6.88 -5.12 -6.29
CA VAL A 105 5.82 -4.82 -7.25
C VAL A 105 5.98 -3.36 -7.67
N ASP A 106 6.19 -3.12 -8.97
CA ASP A 106 6.20 -1.76 -9.50
C ASP A 106 4.77 -1.20 -9.68
N ARG A 107 4.68 0.05 -10.12
CA ARG A 107 3.40 0.72 -10.37
C ARG A 107 2.53 0.03 -11.44
N GLN A 108 3.17 -0.61 -12.41
CA GLN A 108 2.54 -1.32 -13.52
C GLN A 108 2.15 -2.76 -13.14
N GLY A 109 2.48 -3.19 -11.93
CA GLY A 109 2.24 -4.54 -11.43
C GLY A 109 3.30 -5.55 -11.85
N THR A 110 4.43 -5.11 -12.39
CA THR A 110 5.57 -6.00 -12.67
C THR A 110 6.14 -6.47 -11.34
N THR A 111 6.23 -7.79 -11.18
CA THR A 111 6.81 -8.41 -9.99
C THR A 111 8.24 -8.86 -10.24
N HIS A 112 9.14 -8.56 -9.31
CA HIS A 112 10.50 -9.10 -9.30
C HIS A 112 10.76 -9.85 -8.00
N ASP A 113 11.30 -11.06 -8.10
CA ASP A 113 11.75 -11.84 -6.95
C ASP A 113 13.18 -11.43 -6.59
N LEU A 114 13.37 -10.97 -5.36
CA LEU A 114 14.65 -10.47 -4.86
C LEU A 114 15.44 -11.51 -4.05
N GLY A 115 14.87 -12.69 -3.77
CA GLY A 115 15.55 -13.68 -2.95
C GLY A 115 14.87 -13.98 -1.60
N PRO A 116 15.54 -14.77 -0.75
CA PRO A 116 15.04 -15.08 0.59
C PRO A 116 15.18 -13.88 1.53
N LEU A 117 14.27 -13.76 2.49
CA LEU A 117 14.44 -12.85 3.63
C LEU A 117 15.45 -13.44 4.61
N ARG A 118 16.51 -12.70 4.94
CA ARG A 118 17.54 -13.15 5.89
C ARG A 118 17.17 -12.75 7.32
N ASP A 119 17.59 -13.54 8.30
CA ASP A 119 17.41 -13.23 9.72
C ASP A 119 18.79 -13.00 10.36
N LEU A 120 19.09 -11.72 10.65
CA LEU A 120 20.34 -11.29 11.30
C LEU A 120 20.09 -10.72 12.69
N ALA A 121 18.83 -10.59 13.11
CA ALA A 121 18.49 -9.99 14.38
C ALA A 121 18.89 -10.90 15.56
N PRO A 122 19.16 -10.32 16.75
CA PRO A 122 19.39 -11.10 17.96
C PRO A 122 18.23 -12.08 18.22
N ARG A 123 18.57 -13.34 18.49
CA ARG A 123 17.57 -14.40 18.68
C ARG A 123 16.66 -14.09 19.87
N VAL A 124 15.42 -13.71 19.59
CA VAL A 124 14.35 -13.70 20.60
C VAL A 124 13.88 -15.15 20.82
N PRO A 125 13.75 -15.63 22.08
CA PRO A 125 13.40 -17.02 22.35
C PRO A 125 12.11 -17.44 21.62
N PRO A 126 12.04 -18.69 21.13
CA PRO A 126 10.81 -19.22 20.52
C PRO A 126 9.76 -19.56 21.60
N PRO A 127 8.46 -19.76 21.26
CA PRO A 127 7.88 -19.87 19.92
C PRO A 127 6.69 -18.93 19.68
N TRP A 128 6.23 -18.79 18.43
CA TRP A 128 4.85 -19.00 17.91
C TRP A 128 4.96 -18.74 16.39
N THR A 129 4.63 -19.74 15.57
CA THR A 129 4.56 -19.58 14.11
C THR A 129 3.36 -18.70 13.77
N GLY A 130 3.57 -17.64 13.00
CA GLY A 130 2.51 -16.73 12.59
C GLY A 130 2.68 -16.38 11.12
N GLU A 131 1.56 -16.10 10.47
CA GLU A 131 1.56 -15.45 9.16
C GLU A 131 2.06 -14.02 9.35
N ILE A 132 3.00 -13.59 8.50
CA ILE A 132 3.26 -12.16 8.33
C ILE A 132 2.13 -11.64 7.44
N ARG A 133 1.46 -10.59 7.89
CA ARG A 133 0.32 -10.00 7.18
C ARG A 133 0.55 -8.54 6.85
N ALA A 134 1.01 -7.78 7.83
CA ALA A 134 1.15 -6.34 7.70
C ALA A 134 2.55 -5.89 7.31
N GLY A 135 2.62 -4.88 6.44
CA GLY A 135 3.86 -4.26 6.00
C GLY A 135 3.75 -2.75 5.89
N ALA A 136 4.78 -2.01 6.28
CA ALA A 136 4.87 -0.58 6.03
C ALA A 136 6.33 -0.18 5.82
N VAL A 137 6.59 0.78 4.95
CA VAL A 137 7.96 1.24 4.66
C VAL A 137 8.14 2.68 5.11
N ASP A 138 9.15 2.91 5.94
CA ASP A 138 9.67 4.23 6.29
C ASP A 138 11.12 4.35 5.81
N GLY A 139 11.36 5.19 4.81
CA GLY A 139 12.68 5.33 4.18
C GLY A 139 13.24 4.00 3.65
N HIS A 140 14.23 3.46 4.35
CA HIS A 140 14.93 2.20 4.05
C HIS A 140 14.58 1.07 5.03
N GLU A 141 13.60 1.28 5.89
CA GLU A 141 13.13 0.29 6.85
C GLU A 141 11.75 -0.22 6.44
N TRP A 142 11.62 -1.54 6.36
CA TRP A 142 10.35 -2.22 6.11
C TRP A 142 9.90 -2.94 7.37
N HIS A 143 8.83 -2.42 7.95
CA HIS A 143 8.23 -2.88 9.19
C HIS A 143 7.21 -3.97 8.90
N LEU A 144 7.39 -5.13 9.53
CA LEU A 144 6.56 -6.30 9.36
C LEU A 144 5.95 -6.73 10.68
N VAL A 145 4.68 -7.13 10.69
CA VAL A 145 4.07 -7.71 11.89
C VAL A 145 3.69 -9.17 11.71
N THR A 146 4.09 -9.98 12.70
CA THR A 146 3.49 -11.30 12.91
C THR A 146 3.07 -11.44 14.37
N ARG A 147 1.79 -11.77 14.61
CA ARG A 147 1.22 -11.91 15.96
C ARG A 147 1.68 -10.76 16.87
N HIS A 148 2.55 -11.05 17.85
CA HIS A 148 3.05 -10.14 18.87
C HIS A 148 4.48 -9.66 18.60
N ARG A 149 4.90 -9.61 17.33
CA ARG A 149 6.25 -9.18 16.96
C ARG A 149 6.20 -8.19 15.82
N LEU A 150 6.97 -7.12 15.99
CA LEU A 150 7.33 -6.17 14.94
C LEU A 150 8.76 -6.50 14.51
N TYR A 151 8.97 -6.71 13.22
CA TYR A 151 10.29 -6.89 12.61
C TYR A 151 10.62 -5.65 11.80
N THR A 152 11.89 -5.26 11.81
CA THR A 152 12.42 -4.25 10.90
C THR A 152 13.35 -4.92 9.92
N VAL A 153 13.08 -4.74 8.64
CA VAL A 153 13.88 -5.27 7.53
C VAL A 153 14.59 -4.11 6.86
N ASP A 154 15.89 -4.24 6.66
CA ASP A 154 16.67 -3.29 5.86
C ASP A 154 16.41 -3.52 4.37
N ILE A 155 15.94 -2.48 3.67
CA ILE A 155 15.68 -2.48 2.24
C ILE A 155 16.56 -1.46 1.48
N ASP A 156 17.65 -0.97 2.08
CA ASP A 156 18.67 -0.20 1.38
C ASP A 156 19.52 -1.13 0.48
N PRO A 157 19.46 -1.00 -0.86
CA PRO A 157 20.23 -1.85 -1.77
C PRO A 157 21.75 -1.70 -1.60
N ASP A 158 22.23 -0.58 -1.05
CA ASP A 158 23.65 -0.32 -0.83
C ASP A 158 24.14 -0.83 0.54
N SER A 159 23.22 -1.30 1.39
CA SER A 159 23.54 -1.82 2.71
C SER A 159 24.03 -3.26 2.70
N ALA A 160 25.01 -3.56 3.56
CA ALA A 160 25.48 -4.93 3.77
C ALA A 160 24.39 -5.86 4.34
N THR A 161 23.36 -5.29 4.98
CA THR A 161 22.22 -6.02 5.56
C THR A 161 20.97 -6.01 4.68
N TYR A 162 21.06 -5.55 3.42
CA TYR A 162 19.94 -5.54 2.48
C TYR A 162 19.11 -6.83 2.51
N LEU A 163 17.79 -6.75 2.60
CA LEU A 163 16.86 -7.88 2.73
C LEU A 163 17.13 -8.77 3.94
N SER A 164 17.52 -8.16 5.06
CA SER A 164 17.69 -8.85 6.33
C SER A 164 16.87 -8.19 7.41
N VAL A 165 16.26 -9.02 8.26
CA VAL A 165 15.70 -8.57 9.54
C VAL A 165 16.85 -8.09 10.42
N THR A 166 16.83 -6.82 10.79
CA THR A 166 17.83 -6.17 11.64
C THR A 166 17.37 -6.05 13.09
N HIS A 167 16.07 -5.84 13.30
CA HIS A 167 15.47 -5.70 14.64
C HIS A 167 14.21 -6.55 14.78
N VAL A 168 13.98 -7.02 16.02
CA VAL A 168 12.76 -7.72 16.43
C VAL A 168 12.31 -7.16 17.76
N THR A 169 11.09 -6.64 17.78
CA THR A 169 10.48 -6.06 18.96
C THR A 169 9.23 -6.82 19.36
N TRP A 170 9.07 -7.04 20.67
CA TRP A 170 7.89 -7.69 21.22
C TRP A 170 6.75 -6.69 21.42
N LEU A 171 5.62 -6.93 20.75
CA LEU A 171 4.39 -6.18 20.95
C LEU A 171 3.66 -6.76 22.16
N ALA A 172 3.44 -5.94 23.20
CA ALA A 172 2.82 -6.37 24.44
C ALA A 172 1.40 -6.95 24.18
N PRO A 173 1.16 -8.26 24.37
CA PRO A 173 -0.10 -8.92 23.99
C PRO A 173 -1.33 -8.35 24.67
N TRP A 174 -1.17 -7.87 25.91
CA TRP A 174 -2.26 -7.29 26.69
C TRP A 174 -2.58 -5.84 26.29
N LEU A 175 -1.68 -5.16 25.56
CA LEU A 175 -1.89 -3.78 25.08
C LEU A 175 -2.26 -3.73 23.59
N VAL A 176 -1.76 -4.68 22.80
CA VAL A 176 -1.95 -4.71 21.35
C VAL A 176 -3.04 -5.73 20.98
N PRO A 177 -4.21 -5.28 20.48
CA PRO A 177 -5.23 -6.18 20.00
C PRO A 177 -4.76 -6.92 18.75
N LEU A 178 -5.05 -8.21 18.68
CA LEU A 178 -4.74 -9.06 17.53
C LEU A 178 -6.01 -9.67 16.93
N PRO A 179 -6.01 -9.97 15.61
CA PRO A 179 -4.89 -9.84 14.66
C PRO A 179 -4.70 -8.43 14.10
N ILE A 180 -3.45 -8.08 13.76
CA ILE A 180 -3.11 -6.92 12.92
C ILE A 180 -3.09 -7.39 11.47
N GLY A 181 -3.88 -6.75 10.60
CA GLY A 181 -3.96 -7.10 9.18
C GLY A 181 -2.95 -6.35 8.32
N ASP A 182 -2.85 -5.03 8.50
CA ASP A 182 -1.93 -4.16 7.74
C ASP A 182 -1.45 -2.95 8.56
N LEU A 183 -0.44 -2.21 8.07
CA LEU A 183 0.18 -1.05 8.70
C LEU A 183 0.37 0.08 7.70
N ALA A 184 0.27 1.32 8.18
CA ALA A 184 0.66 2.51 7.41
C ALA A 184 1.59 3.40 8.24
N ILE A 185 2.56 4.03 7.57
CA ILE A 185 3.41 5.06 8.20
C ILE A 185 2.66 6.38 8.25
N THR A 186 2.59 6.97 9.44
CA THR A 186 2.07 8.33 9.63
C THR A 186 3.13 9.37 9.26
N SER A 187 2.72 10.64 9.15
CA SER A 187 3.66 11.75 8.96
C SER A 187 4.67 11.90 10.09
N ASP A 188 4.35 11.37 11.28
CA ASP A 188 5.19 11.46 12.48
C ASP A 188 6.14 10.25 12.62
N GLY A 189 6.15 9.34 11.64
CA GLY A 189 7.00 8.14 11.65
C GLY A 189 6.49 7.01 12.56
N THR A 190 5.23 7.08 12.97
CA THR A 190 4.57 5.99 13.73
C THR A 190 3.86 5.02 12.79
N LEU A 191 3.57 3.83 13.30
CA LEU A 191 2.84 2.77 12.60
C LEU A 191 1.36 2.82 13.01
N LEU A 192 0.48 3.13 12.07
CA LEU A 192 -0.97 3.11 12.26
C LEU A 192 -1.56 1.82 11.72
N THR A 193 -2.49 1.23 12.47
CA THR A 193 -3.28 0.07 12.02
C THR A 193 -4.74 0.19 12.46
N VAL A 194 -5.61 -0.59 11.82
CA VAL A 194 -6.98 -0.80 12.30
C VAL A 194 -7.09 -2.23 12.80
N THR A 195 -7.61 -2.38 14.01
CA THR A 195 -7.84 -3.68 14.62
C THR A 195 -9.13 -3.69 15.41
N THR A 196 -9.55 -4.87 15.87
CA THR A 196 -10.70 -5.01 16.77
C THR A 196 -10.17 -5.26 18.18
N ASN A 197 -10.57 -4.43 19.14
CA ASN A 197 -10.16 -4.56 20.54
C ASN A 197 -10.85 -5.76 21.24
N TYR A 198 -10.48 -6.03 22.48
CA TYR A 198 -11.06 -7.13 23.27
C TYR A 198 -12.56 -6.94 23.56
N GLN A 199 -13.05 -5.71 23.53
CA GLN A 199 -14.46 -5.33 23.67
C GLN A 199 -15.25 -5.50 22.36
N HIS A 200 -14.61 -5.98 21.29
CA HIS A 200 -15.21 -6.17 19.97
C HIS A 200 -15.61 -4.85 19.30
N GLU A 201 -14.80 -3.81 19.51
CA GLU A 201 -14.92 -2.50 18.86
C GLU A 201 -13.74 -2.30 17.91
N ALA A 202 -14.00 -1.72 16.74
CA ALA A 202 -12.92 -1.32 15.84
C ALA A 202 -12.18 -0.11 16.45
N VAL A 203 -10.85 -0.18 16.43
CA VAL A 203 -9.98 0.87 16.93
C VAL A 203 -8.87 1.18 15.93
N LEU A 204 -8.50 2.45 15.86
CA LEU A 204 -7.20 2.87 15.34
C LEU A 204 -6.17 2.67 16.44
N LEU A 205 -5.11 1.94 16.12
CA LEU A 205 -3.99 1.69 17.01
C LEU A 205 -2.74 2.28 16.38
N GLU A 206 -2.04 3.10 17.15
CA GLU A 206 -0.77 3.68 16.74
C GLU A 206 0.36 3.12 17.60
N LEU A 207 1.43 2.70 16.93
CA LEU A 207 2.61 2.09 17.54
C LEU A 207 3.85 2.91 17.18
N ALA A 208 4.78 3.04 18.12
CA ALA A 208 6.10 3.57 17.82
C ALA A 208 6.86 2.56 16.94
N ALA A 209 7.46 3.02 15.84
CA ALA A 209 8.11 2.14 14.87
C ALA A 209 9.39 1.48 15.40
N ASP A 210 10.11 2.16 16.29
CA ASP A 210 11.38 1.72 16.87
C ASP A 210 11.20 0.58 17.88
N ASN A 211 10.19 0.68 18.74
CA ASN A 211 10.05 -0.16 19.92
C ASN A 211 8.66 -0.78 20.09
N GLY A 212 7.74 -0.56 19.15
CA GLY A 212 6.40 -1.17 19.14
C GLY A 212 5.52 -0.79 20.34
N THR A 213 5.87 0.25 21.10
CA THR A 213 5.02 0.73 22.19
C THR A 213 3.76 1.37 21.64
N VAL A 214 2.65 1.21 22.36
CA VAL A 214 1.38 1.84 22.00
C VAL A 214 1.48 3.34 22.26
N VAL A 215 1.36 4.13 21.20
CA VAL A 215 1.33 5.60 21.25
C VAL A 215 -0.09 6.07 21.54
N SER A 216 -1.06 5.56 20.78
CA SER A 216 -2.47 5.95 20.92
C SER A 216 -3.39 4.78 20.59
N THR A 217 -4.63 4.84 21.10
CA THR A 217 -5.69 3.90 20.73
C THR A 217 -7.01 4.64 20.75
N GLU A 218 -7.67 4.69 19.60
CA GLU A 218 -8.87 5.50 19.39
C GLU A 218 -10.01 4.64 18.82
N PRO A 219 -11.21 4.67 19.40
CA PRO A 219 -12.38 4.07 18.78
C PRO A 219 -12.66 4.69 17.41
N VAL A 220 -13.02 3.85 16.43
CA VAL A 220 -13.39 4.32 15.08
C VAL A 220 -14.78 3.81 14.72
N ALA A 221 -15.56 4.60 13.98
CA ALA A 221 -16.89 4.23 13.50
C ALA A 221 -16.83 3.22 12.34
N LEU A 222 -16.28 2.05 12.64
CA LEU A 222 -16.23 0.91 11.74
C LEU A 222 -16.83 -0.33 12.44
N PRO A 223 -17.41 -1.27 11.68
CA PRO A 223 -17.87 -2.52 12.25
C PRO A 223 -16.69 -3.36 12.79
N PRO A 224 -16.89 -4.22 13.80
CA PRO A 224 -15.84 -5.16 14.19
C PRO A 224 -15.59 -6.18 13.07
N ALA A 225 -14.36 -6.24 12.57
CA ALA A 225 -13.92 -7.11 11.49
C ALA A 225 -12.39 -7.21 11.45
N PRO A 226 -11.83 -8.20 10.74
CA PRO A 226 -10.46 -8.12 10.25
C PRO A 226 -10.33 -7.01 9.21
N TYR A 227 -9.29 -6.20 9.35
CA TYR A 227 -8.93 -5.12 8.43
C TYR A 227 -7.60 -5.43 7.79
N GLY A 228 -7.62 -5.98 6.57
CA GLY A 228 -6.44 -6.41 5.84
C GLY A 228 -5.71 -5.31 5.08
N ALA A 229 -6.22 -4.08 5.00
CA ALA A 229 -5.49 -3.00 4.36
C ALA A 229 -5.76 -1.64 5.02
N ILE A 230 -4.72 -0.83 5.16
CA ILE A 230 -4.80 0.58 5.55
C ILE A 230 -3.84 1.42 4.70
N VAL A 231 -4.33 2.53 4.15
CA VAL A 231 -3.53 3.49 3.39
C VAL A 231 -3.75 4.90 3.93
N ILE A 232 -2.65 5.61 4.13
CA ILE A 232 -2.64 7.04 4.46
C ILE A 232 -2.17 7.80 3.22
N THR A 233 -2.94 8.84 2.84
CA THR A 233 -2.59 9.73 1.73
C THR A 233 -1.70 10.88 2.19
N ASP A 234 -0.99 11.51 1.25
CA ASP A 234 -0.07 12.62 1.55
C ASP A 234 -0.78 13.80 2.25
N ASP A 235 -2.09 13.96 2.02
CA ASP A 235 -2.95 14.94 2.70
C ASP A 235 -3.56 14.43 4.02
N GLY A 236 -3.11 13.28 4.54
CA GLY A 236 -3.54 12.69 5.80
C GLY A 236 -4.87 11.91 5.72
N GLY A 237 -5.43 11.71 4.53
CA GLY A 237 -6.63 10.91 4.33
C GLY A 237 -6.39 9.43 4.65
N ARG A 238 -7.27 8.84 5.45
CA ARG A 238 -7.13 7.44 5.90
C ARG A 238 -8.17 6.56 5.22
N TYR A 239 -7.72 5.47 4.63
CA TYR A 239 -8.54 4.54 3.86
C TYR A 239 -8.29 3.12 4.32
N VAL A 240 -9.35 2.36 4.52
CA VAL A 240 -9.24 1.02 5.11
C VAL A 240 -10.13 0.02 4.40
N VAL A 241 -9.71 -1.24 4.39
CA VAL A 241 -10.46 -2.33 3.79
C VAL A 241 -10.76 -3.38 4.84
N ALA A 242 -12.05 -3.62 5.09
CA ALA A 242 -12.51 -4.72 5.89
C ALA A 242 -12.67 -5.98 5.01
N ASP A 243 -12.14 -7.10 5.47
CA ASP A 243 -12.11 -8.36 4.71
C ASP A 243 -13.51 -8.90 4.49
N ASN A 244 -14.32 -8.89 5.57
CA ASN A 244 -15.65 -9.43 5.59
C ASN A 244 -16.51 -8.80 6.70
N VAL A 245 -17.45 -7.96 6.28
CA VAL A 245 -18.50 -7.38 7.10
C VAL A 245 -19.85 -7.82 6.52
N ALA A 246 -20.52 -8.71 7.24
CA ALA A 246 -21.82 -9.25 6.84
C ALA A 246 -21.83 -9.86 5.41
N GLY A 247 -20.78 -10.62 5.07
CA GLY A 247 -20.67 -11.33 3.79
C GLY A 247 -20.03 -10.52 2.66
N HIS A 248 -19.45 -9.35 2.95
CA HIS A 248 -18.88 -8.46 1.95
C HIS A 248 -17.58 -7.84 2.42
N SER A 249 -16.59 -7.71 1.53
CA SER A 249 -15.51 -6.77 1.78
C SER A 249 -16.01 -5.35 1.60
N ARG A 250 -15.46 -4.42 2.38
CA ARG A 250 -15.89 -3.03 2.38
C ARG A 250 -14.70 -2.10 2.45
N PHE A 251 -14.69 -1.12 1.56
CA PHE A 251 -13.67 -0.09 1.48
C PHE A 251 -14.23 1.18 2.12
N TYR A 252 -13.53 1.74 3.09
CA TYR A 252 -13.96 2.92 3.82
C TYR A 252 -12.96 4.07 3.68
N ARG A 253 -13.47 5.30 3.71
CA ARG A 253 -12.69 6.49 4.04
C ARG A 253 -13.03 6.88 5.47
N LEU A 254 -12.01 7.01 6.31
CA LEU A 254 -12.19 7.45 7.69
C LEU A 254 -12.28 8.98 7.72
N GLY A 255 -13.27 9.46 8.46
CA GLY A 255 -13.40 10.87 8.79
C GLY A 255 -12.38 11.34 9.81
N ALA A 256 -12.31 12.66 10.00
CA ALA A 256 -11.74 13.19 11.23
C ALA A 256 -12.71 12.90 12.38
N ASP A 257 -14.00 13.06 12.12
CA ASP A 257 -15.08 12.66 13.02
C ASP A 257 -15.67 11.30 12.65
N PRO A 258 -16.17 10.50 13.63
CA PRO A 258 -16.82 9.23 13.37
C PRO A 258 -17.99 9.32 12.38
N ALA A 259 -18.75 10.42 12.42
CA ALA A 259 -19.89 10.68 11.54
C ALA A 259 -19.52 10.93 10.07
N GLU A 260 -18.25 11.26 9.79
CA GLU A 260 -17.73 11.51 8.45
C GLU A 260 -17.13 10.25 7.81
N THR A 261 -17.08 9.13 8.54
CA THR A 261 -16.62 7.84 7.99
C THR A 261 -17.63 7.31 6.99
N VAL A 262 -17.17 7.02 5.77
CA VAL A 262 -18.04 6.61 4.66
C VAL A 262 -17.56 5.32 4.00
N GLU A 263 -18.51 4.44 3.66
CA GLU A 263 -18.27 3.27 2.81
C GLU A 263 -18.18 3.75 1.35
N LEU A 264 -17.04 3.54 0.71
CA LEU A 264 -16.78 3.93 -0.68
C LEU A 264 -17.13 2.82 -1.66
N ALA A 265 -16.89 1.56 -1.28
CA ALA A 265 -17.11 0.41 -2.14
C ALA A 265 -17.43 -0.85 -1.35
N ARG A 266 -18.14 -1.77 -2.02
CA ARG A 266 -18.51 -3.09 -1.50
C ARG A 266 -18.21 -4.16 -2.53
N SER A 267 -17.74 -5.33 -2.09
CA SER A 267 -17.39 -6.44 -2.98
C SER A 267 -17.61 -7.81 -2.33
N LYS A 268 -17.20 -8.88 -3.02
CA LYS A 268 -17.15 -10.24 -2.46
C LYS A 268 -16.27 -10.25 -1.21
N PRO A 269 -16.55 -11.13 -0.23
CA PRO A 269 -15.71 -11.24 0.96
C PRO A 269 -14.31 -11.68 0.55
N LEU A 270 -13.30 -11.07 1.18
CA LEU A 270 -11.90 -11.36 0.94
C LEU A 270 -11.39 -12.36 1.98
N HIS A 271 -10.49 -13.23 1.55
CA HIS A 271 -9.78 -14.14 2.45
C HIS A 271 -8.46 -13.53 2.90
N HIS A 272 -7.76 -12.89 1.95
CA HIS A 272 -6.59 -12.07 2.17
C HIS A 272 -6.72 -10.79 1.36
N ASN A 273 -6.27 -9.68 1.94
CA ASN A 273 -6.02 -8.45 1.21
C ASN A 273 -4.94 -7.67 1.92
N ASP A 274 -4.30 -6.80 1.16
CA ASP A 274 -3.20 -5.95 1.58
C ASP A 274 -3.06 -4.80 0.58
N ALA A 275 -2.55 -3.64 1.00
CA ALA A 275 -2.35 -2.50 0.13
C ALA A 275 -1.10 -1.68 0.43
N ALA A 276 -0.34 -1.37 -0.62
CA ALA A 276 0.74 -0.39 -0.58
C ALA A 276 0.28 0.93 -1.21
N GLY A 277 0.31 1.99 -0.42
CA GLY A 277 -0.33 3.27 -0.73
C GLY A 277 0.55 4.34 -1.37
N CYS A 278 -0.15 5.27 -2.02
CA CYS A 278 0.28 6.57 -2.57
C CYS A 278 1.54 6.58 -3.41
N LEU A 279 1.48 5.72 -4.42
CA LEU A 279 2.37 5.78 -5.55
C LEU A 279 2.25 7.18 -6.19
N PRO A 280 3.37 7.90 -6.40
CA PRO A 280 3.37 9.24 -6.97
C PRO A 280 2.70 9.22 -8.33
N THR A 281 2.03 10.29 -8.76
CA THR A 281 1.41 10.36 -10.09
C THR A 281 2.46 10.21 -11.19
N ALA A 282 2.14 9.50 -12.29
CA ALA A 282 3.11 9.32 -13.37
C ALA A 282 3.35 10.69 -13.99
N PRO A 283 4.60 11.05 -14.35
CA PRO A 283 4.84 12.27 -15.09
C PRO A 283 3.94 12.24 -16.33
N GLN A 284 3.06 13.23 -16.46
CA GLN A 284 2.22 13.37 -17.63
C GLN A 284 3.15 13.58 -18.84
N PRO A 285 2.96 12.86 -19.97
CA PRO A 285 3.82 13.05 -21.13
C PRO A 285 3.81 14.52 -21.54
N THR A 286 4.99 15.12 -21.65
CA THR A 286 5.12 16.51 -22.10
C THR A 286 4.49 16.64 -23.49
N PRO A 287 3.68 17.69 -23.74
CA PRO A 287 3.15 17.95 -25.07
C PRO A 287 4.31 18.00 -26.08
N PRO A 288 4.16 17.44 -27.30
CA PRO A 288 5.19 17.50 -28.30
C PRO A 288 5.58 18.97 -28.56
N THR A 289 6.87 19.26 -28.58
CA THR A 289 7.38 20.60 -28.94
C THR A 289 6.87 20.95 -30.34
N PRO A 290 6.23 22.13 -30.54
CA PRO A 290 5.80 22.54 -31.86
C PRO A 290 7.00 22.57 -32.83
N PRO A 291 6.82 22.17 -34.09
CA PRO A 291 7.90 22.19 -35.07
C PRO A 291 8.48 23.60 -35.21
N PRO A 292 9.80 23.74 -35.45
CA PRO A 292 10.42 25.05 -35.62
C PRO A 292 9.72 25.81 -36.74
N SER A 293 9.31 27.04 -36.44
CA SER A 293 8.74 27.95 -37.43
C SER A 293 9.81 28.24 -38.49
N VAL A 294 9.58 27.75 -39.72
CA VAL A 294 10.49 28.00 -40.83
C VAL A 294 10.24 29.43 -41.30
N THR A 295 11.17 30.34 -41.00
CA THR A 295 11.16 31.69 -41.55
C THR A 295 11.28 31.59 -43.09
N PRO A 296 10.36 32.20 -43.87
CA PRO A 296 10.44 32.19 -45.32
C PRO A 296 11.77 32.79 -45.80
N PRO A 297 12.45 32.17 -46.79
CA PRO A 297 13.71 32.69 -47.29
C PRO A 297 13.51 34.08 -47.93
N ARG A 298 14.42 34.99 -47.59
CA ARG A 298 14.48 36.34 -48.15
C ARG A 298 14.75 36.28 -49.66
N PRO A 299 14.07 37.06 -50.50
CA PRO A 299 14.30 37.06 -51.94
C PRO A 299 15.74 37.49 -52.29
N PRO A 300 16.36 36.87 -53.30
CA PRO A 300 17.76 37.12 -53.66
C PRO A 300 17.96 38.52 -54.28
N SER A 301 19.00 39.21 -53.83
CA SER A 301 19.51 40.43 -54.45
C SER A 301 20.38 40.10 -55.66
N THR A 302 20.14 40.81 -56.77
CA THR A 302 20.87 40.75 -58.05
C THR A 302 22.38 40.98 -57.91
N PRO A 303 23.26 40.25 -58.65
CA PRO A 303 24.70 40.49 -58.68
C PRO A 303 25.13 41.49 -59.77
N PRO A 304 26.22 42.25 -59.59
CA PRO A 304 26.91 42.94 -60.68
C PRO A 304 27.94 42.05 -61.39
N GLU A 305 28.07 42.24 -62.69
CA GLU A 305 29.07 41.63 -63.58
C GLU A 305 30.51 42.02 -63.21
N THR A 306 31.45 41.07 -63.33
CA THR A 306 32.84 41.41 -63.68
C THR A 306 33.55 40.26 -64.38
N THR A 307 34.29 40.66 -65.41
CA THR A 307 34.90 39.88 -66.48
C THR A 307 36.29 39.33 -66.09
N THR A 308 36.65 38.22 -66.71
CA THR A 308 37.86 37.37 -66.67
C THR A 308 39.22 38.11 -66.72
N THR A 309 40.39 37.58 -66.31
CA THR A 309 41.21 36.48 -66.91
C THR A 309 42.51 36.22 -66.04
N PRO A 310 43.49 35.32 -66.34
CA PRO A 310 43.95 34.25 -65.41
C PRO A 310 45.48 34.16 -65.13
N SER A 311 45.93 33.35 -64.16
CA SER A 311 47.31 32.77 -64.09
C SER A 311 47.53 31.75 -62.93
N PRO A 312 48.62 30.95 -62.92
CA PRO A 312 48.61 29.48 -62.68
C PRO A 312 49.45 29.05 -61.44
N PRO A 313 50.06 27.84 -61.37
CA PRO A 313 49.54 26.58 -60.82
C PRO A 313 50.24 26.10 -59.52
N THR A 314 49.86 24.89 -59.05
CA THR A 314 50.65 23.85 -58.34
C THR A 314 50.39 23.62 -56.84
N GLY A 315 50.15 22.35 -56.46
CA GLY A 315 50.36 21.80 -55.09
C GLY A 315 49.35 20.72 -54.62
N THR A 316 49.74 19.44 -54.64
CA THR A 316 49.08 18.21 -54.10
C THR A 316 49.20 18.10 -52.55
N PRO A 317 48.75 17.03 -51.81
CA PRO A 317 47.55 16.12 -51.76
C PRO A 317 47.00 15.99 -50.27
N PRO A 318 46.39 14.90 -49.73
CA PRO A 318 45.29 13.97 -50.12
C PRO A 318 44.09 13.90 -49.10
N GLY A 319 43.03 13.13 -49.41
CA GLY A 319 41.98 12.62 -48.49
C GLY A 319 40.56 13.15 -48.82
N VAL A 320 39.44 12.42 -48.79
CA VAL A 320 38.98 11.25 -48.02
C VAL A 320 37.79 10.59 -48.77
N THR A 321 37.68 9.26 -48.71
CA THR A 321 36.64 8.43 -49.35
C THR A 321 35.38 8.27 -48.47
N THR A 322 34.24 8.28 -49.13
CA THR A 322 32.86 8.19 -48.61
C THR A 322 32.40 6.74 -48.43
N PRO A 323 31.58 6.39 -47.42
CA PRO A 323 30.84 5.12 -47.39
C PRO A 323 29.38 5.25 -47.86
N GLN A 324 28.96 4.25 -48.64
CA GLN A 324 27.66 4.03 -49.28
C GLN A 324 26.72 3.16 -48.41
N PRO A 325 25.38 3.21 -48.59
CA PRO A 325 24.43 2.38 -47.85
C PRO A 325 24.23 0.98 -48.47
N PRO A 326 23.95 -0.08 -47.67
CA PRO A 326 23.71 -1.41 -48.20
C PRO A 326 22.24 -1.71 -48.52
N THR A 327 22.06 -2.39 -49.65
CA THR A 327 20.86 -3.11 -50.12
C THR A 327 21.18 -4.60 -50.07
N ASN A 328 20.31 -5.47 -49.54
CA ASN A 328 20.24 -6.91 -49.83
C ASN A 328 18.93 -7.51 -49.28
N THR A 329 17.96 -7.95 -50.10
CA THR A 329 17.78 -9.27 -50.76
C THR A 329 16.97 -10.27 -49.91
N PRO A 330 15.83 -10.83 -50.42
CA PRO A 330 15.00 -11.80 -49.70
C PRO A 330 15.48 -13.25 -49.92
N SER A 331 15.54 -14.02 -48.83
CA SER A 331 15.90 -15.45 -48.85
C SER A 331 14.64 -16.33 -48.76
N ARG A 332 14.52 -17.30 -49.68
CA ARG A 332 13.58 -18.42 -49.61
C ARG A 332 14.10 -19.43 -48.59
N SER A 333 13.25 -19.93 -47.69
CA SER A 333 13.44 -21.26 -47.11
C SER A 333 12.15 -21.86 -46.57
N SER A 334 12.15 -23.18 -46.59
CA SER A 334 11.08 -24.18 -46.63
C SER A 334 10.18 -24.31 -45.40
N THR A 335 8.92 -24.65 -45.67
CA THR A 335 7.88 -25.14 -44.75
C THR A 335 8.24 -26.50 -44.14
N PRO A 336 8.19 -26.68 -42.81
CA PRO A 336 8.08 -27.99 -42.19
C PRO A 336 6.62 -28.34 -41.83
N ARG A 337 6.28 -29.58 -42.17
CA ARG A 337 5.05 -30.35 -41.92
C ARG A 337 4.64 -30.39 -40.43
N PRO A 338 3.33 -30.46 -40.10
CA PRO A 338 2.88 -30.67 -38.72
C PRO A 338 3.15 -32.13 -38.29
N SER A 339 3.78 -32.29 -37.12
CA SER A 339 3.92 -33.59 -36.44
C SER A 339 2.80 -33.76 -35.40
N PRO A 340 2.28 -34.98 -35.19
CA PRO A 340 1.02 -35.20 -34.49
C PRO A 340 1.12 -35.05 -32.97
N SER A 341 -0.03 -34.71 -32.40
CA SER A 341 -0.34 -34.69 -30.97
C SER A 341 0.18 -35.95 -30.24
N SER A 342 1.19 -35.77 -29.39
CA SER A 342 1.58 -36.76 -28.39
C SER A 342 0.66 -36.63 -27.18
N ARG A 343 -0.30 -37.54 -27.12
CA ARG A 343 -1.07 -37.95 -25.94
C ARG A 343 -0.16 -38.02 -24.70
N PRO A 344 -0.57 -37.52 -23.53
CA PRO A 344 0.20 -37.70 -22.30
C PRO A 344 0.29 -39.20 -21.96
N PRO A 345 1.45 -39.70 -21.53
CA PRO A 345 1.54 -41.06 -21.01
C PRO A 345 0.73 -41.15 -19.71
N SER A 346 -0.27 -42.02 -19.73
CA SER A 346 -0.91 -42.56 -18.54
C SER A 346 0.12 -43.38 -17.76
N THR A 347 0.80 -42.75 -16.80
CA THR A 347 1.62 -43.46 -15.82
C THR A 347 0.70 -44.02 -14.76
N SER A 348 0.20 -45.23 -15.00
CA SER A 348 -0.31 -46.10 -13.94
C SER A 348 0.85 -46.42 -13.01
N VAL A 349 0.90 -45.77 -11.85
CA VAL A 349 1.77 -46.19 -10.75
C VAL A 349 1.26 -47.56 -10.28
N PRO A 350 2.11 -48.61 -10.27
CA PRO A 350 1.76 -49.86 -9.60
C PRO A 350 1.63 -49.58 -8.11
N GLN A 351 0.44 -49.86 -7.58
CA GLN A 351 0.14 -49.81 -6.16
C GLN A 351 1.00 -50.87 -5.44
N SER A 352 2.19 -50.47 -4.99
CA SER A 352 3.02 -51.29 -4.10
C SER A 352 2.33 -51.36 -2.74
N ARG A 353 1.59 -52.44 -2.55
CA ARG A 353 1.06 -52.93 -1.28
C ARG A 353 2.19 -53.02 -0.25
N PRO A 354 2.12 -52.33 0.90
CA PRO A 354 2.99 -52.63 2.02
C PRO A 354 2.60 -54.02 2.57
N PRO A 355 3.55 -54.92 2.82
CA PRO A 355 3.28 -56.19 3.49
C PRO A 355 3.00 -55.96 4.98
N ASN A 356 2.02 -56.70 5.50
CA ASN A 356 1.71 -56.94 6.91
C ASN A 356 1.57 -55.71 7.84
N ALA A 357 0.31 -55.38 8.13
CA ALA A 357 -0.06 -54.68 9.34
C ALA A 357 0.31 -55.54 10.56
N THR A 358 1.42 -55.21 11.22
CA THR A 358 1.65 -55.62 12.60
C THR A 358 0.72 -54.80 13.48
N ALA A 359 -0.13 -55.49 14.24
CA ALA A 359 -1.06 -54.88 15.19
C ALA A 359 -0.31 -53.92 16.15
N LEU A 360 -0.81 -52.68 16.25
CA LEU A 360 -0.37 -51.74 17.27
C LEU A 360 -0.71 -52.30 18.66
N PRO A 361 0.21 -52.24 19.64
CA PRO A 361 -0.10 -52.61 21.01
C PRO A 361 -1.10 -51.63 21.63
N VAL A 362 -2.07 -52.18 22.35
CA VAL A 362 -3.06 -51.47 23.18
C VAL A 362 -2.35 -50.52 24.15
N PRO A 363 -2.79 -49.25 24.31
CA PRO A 363 -2.20 -48.36 25.29
C PRO A 363 -2.61 -48.77 26.70
N THR A 364 -1.73 -49.48 27.40
CA THR A 364 -1.81 -49.70 28.85
C THR A 364 -1.30 -48.51 29.63
N GLN A 365 -2.11 -48.14 30.62
CA GLN A 365 -1.84 -47.36 31.84
C GLN A 365 -1.70 -45.83 31.73
N ARG A 366 -2.72 -45.18 32.28
CA ARG A 366 -2.75 -43.80 32.75
C ARG A 366 -1.55 -43.52 33.66
N ARG A 367 -0.71 -42.58 33.23
CA ARG A 367 0.25 -41.91 34.11
C ARG A 367 -0.53 -41.03 35.10
N PRO A 368 -0.26 -41.06 36.41
CA PRO A 368 -0.94 -40.19 37.35
C PRO A 368 -0.57 -38.73 37.06
N VAL A 369 -1.60 -37.90 36.87
CA VAL A 369 -1.48 -36.44 36.83
C VAL A 369 -0.93 -36.00 38.18
N ARG A 370 0.25 -35.38 38.19
CA ARG A 370 0.70 -34.61 39.36
C ARG A 370 -0.33 -33.50 39.58
N SER A 371 -1.03 -33.54 40.70
CA SER A 371 -1.82 -32.41 41.18
C SER A 371 -0.88 -31.22 41.33
N LEU A 372 -1.04 -30.21 40.47
CA LEU A 372 -0.35 -28.94 40.65
C LEU A 372 -0.84 -28.35 41.97
N ASP A 373 0.11 -28.02 42.82
CA ASP A 373 -0.11 -27.50 44.16
C ASP A 373 -0.88 -26.17 44.10
N THR A 374 -2.18 -26.24 44.37
CA THR A 374 -3.12 -25.11 44.30
C THR A 374 -2.85 -24.08 45.39
N GLU A 375 -2.08 -24.45 46.42
CA GLU A 375 -1.79 -23.60 47.57
C GLU A 375 -0.77 -22.50 47.21
N THR A 376 0.28 -22.85 46.48
CA THR A 376 1.29 -21.88 46.01
C THR A 376 0.66 -20.83 45.09
N LYS A 377 -0.25 -21.24 44.18
CA LYS A 377 -0.96 -20.29 43.29
C LYS A 377 -1.87 -19.34 44.07
N ARG A 378 -2.53 -19.81 45.13
CA ARG A 378 -3.39 -18.97 45.98
C ARG A 378 -2.58 -17.95 46.79
N GLN A 379 -1.40 -18.34 47.27
CA GLN A 379 -0.50 -17.42 47.98
C GLN A 379 0.01 -16.29 47.07
N TRP A 380 0.38 -16.59 45.82
CA TRP A 380 0.83 -15.55 44.89
C TRP A 380 -0.30 -14.58 44.51
N VAL A 381 -1.52 -15.09 44.28
CA VAL A 381 -2.68 -14.23 43.98
C VAL A 381 -3.01 -13.31 45.16
N LEU A 382 -2.97 -13.82 46.40
CA LEU A 382 -3.23 -13.02 47.59
C LEU A 382 -2.15 -11.95 47.83
N ALA A 383 -0.88 -12.31 47.60
CA ALA A 383 0.23 -11.38 47.71
C ALA A 383 0.13 -10.22 46.71
N THR A 384 -0.24 -10.52 45.45
CA THR A 384 -0.47 -9.50 44.42
C THR A 384 -1.66 -8.60 44.78
N LEU A 385 -2.75 -9.16 45.30
CA LEU A 385 -3.93 -8.39 45.69
C LEU A 385 -3.62 -7.42 46.85
N LEU A 386 -2.83 -7.86 47.84
CA LEU A 386 -2.40 -7.01 48.96
C LEU A 386 -1.46 -5.88 48.51
N LEU A 387 -0.61 -6.12 47.52
CA LEU A 387 0.25 -5.08 46.91
C LEU A 387 -0.58 -4.01 46.20
N ILE A 388 -1.63 -4.39 45.46
CA ILE A 388 -2.53 -3.45 44.77
C ILE A 388 -3.34 -2.63 45.77
N ILE A 389 -3.86 -3.27 46.82
CA ILE A 389 -4.64 -2.57 47.85
C ILE A 389 -3.72 -1.65 48.69
N GLY A 390 -2.52 -2.12 49.05
CA GLY A 390 -1.56 -1.34 49.84
C GLY A 390 -1.03 -0.11 49.11
N SER A 391 -0.76 -0.21 47.81
CA SER A 391 -0.33 0.91 46.98
C SER A 391 -1.41 2.00 46.84
N GLY A 392 -2.69 1.62 46.84
CA GLY A 392 -3.82 2.57 46.87
C GLY A 392 -3.96 3.36 48.19
N VAL A 393 -3.52 2.79 49.32
CA VAL A 393 -3.59 3.47 50.64
C VAL A 393 -2.46 4.49 50.80
N VAL A 394 -1.28 4.24 50.23
CA VAL A 394 -0.15 5.18 50.26
C VAL A 394 -0.43 6.41 49.39
N LEU A 395 -1.07 6.23 48.23
CA LEU A 395 -1.44 7.35 47.34
C LEU A 395 -2.57 8.24 47.91
N ARG A 396 -3.39 7.73 48.84
CA ARG A 396 -4.48 8.51 49.47
C ARG A 396 -4.04 9.30 50.70
N ARG A 397 -2.84 9.04 51.24
CA ARG A 397 -2.22 9.85 52.33
C ARG A 397 -1.29 10.96 51.84
N LEU A 398 -1.08 11.05 50.53
CA LEU A 398 -0.24 12.07 49.87
C LEU A 398 -1.07 13.11 49.09
N ARG A 399 -2.39 13.18 49.32
CA ARG A 399 -3.28 14.24 48.81
C ARG A 399 -3.90 15.02 49.95
#